data_AF-A0A815KG01-F1
#
_entry.id   AF-A0A815KG01-F1
#
_cell.length_a   1.000
_cell.length_b   1.000
_cell.length_c   1.000
_cell.angle_alpha   90.00
_cell.angle_beta   90.00
_cell.angle_gamma   90.00
#
_symmetry.space_group_name_H-M   'P 1'
#
loop_
_entity.id
_entity.type
_entity.pdbx_description
1 polymer ?
#
loop_
_entity_poly.entity_id
_entity_poly.type
_entity_poly.pdbx_seq_one_letter_code
_entity_poly.pdbx_strand_id
1 'polypeptide(L)'
;MDPHDLRAAILKIQDHLSDNDRKRLHFFLGRDVPRRIRHDPTLVGTINLIESFLDQDKINEQDVSLLTNAFEKVQCIDAMRILREHMKQVQKNGHT
;
A
#
# COMPACT_ATOMS: atom_id res chain seq x y z
N MET A 1 16.68 0.98 -8.23
CA MET A 1 15.44 1.39 -7.55
C MET A 1 15.84 2.31 -6.42
N ASP A 2 15.25 3.49 -6.36
CA ASP A 2 15.50 4.42 -5.26
C ASP A 2 14.93 3.79 -3.97
N PRO A 3 15.71 3.65 -2.88
CA PRO A 3 15.22 3.03 -1.65
C PRO A 3 14.12 3.86 -0.98
N HIS A 4 13.89 5.09 -1.45
CA HIS A 4 12.83 5.99 -1.01
C HIS A 4 11.58 5.92 -1.87
N ASP A 5 11.59 5.17 -2.98
CA ASP A 5 10.44 5.02 -3.87
C ASP A 5 9.28 4.29 -3.17
N LEU A 6 8.05 4.81 -3.29
CA LEU A 6 6.86 4.20 -2.69
C LEU A 6 6.65 2.77 -3.18
N ARG A 7 7.01 2.43 -4.43
CA ARG A 7 6.92 1.04 -4.92
C ARG A 7 7.88 0.12 -4.17
N ALA A 8 9.06 0.60 -3.80
CA ALA A 8 9.99 -0.17 -2.96
C ALA A 8 9.41 -0.40 -1.55
N ALA A 9 8.72 0.58 -0.98
CA ALA A 9 7.99 0.41 0.29
C ALA A 9 6.82 -0.58 0.16
N ILE A 10 6.04 -0.49 -0.92
CA ILE A 10 4.94 -1.41 -1.22
C ILE A 10 5.43 -2.85 -1.36
N LEU A 11 6.55 -3.07 -2.05
CA LEU A 11 7.16 -4.40 -2.18
C LEU A 11 7.56 -4.99 -0.81
N LYS A 12 8.12 -4.17 0.10
CA LYS A 12 8.42 -4.64 1.47
C LYS A 12 7.15 -5.01 2.22
N ILE A 13 6.11 -4.18 2.13
CA ILE A 13 4.84 -4.42 2.82
C ILE A 13 4.23 -5.76 2.43
N GLN A 14 4.32 -6.15 1.16
CA GLN A 14 3.76 -7.40 0.66
C GLN A 14 4.29 -8.64 1.36
N ASP A 15 5.57 -8.63 1.77
CA ASP A 15 6.20 -9.74 2.50
C ASP A 15 5.63 -9.90 3.92
N HIS A 16 5.07 -8.82 4.48
CA HIS A 16 4.48 -8.79 5.82
C HIS A 16 2.96 -9.02 5.84
N LEU A 17 2.33 -9.20 4.69
CA LEU A 17 0.88 -9.44 4.61
C LEU A 17 0.57 -10.94 4.64
N SER A 18 -0.21 -11.37 5.63
CA SER A 18 -0.78 -12.72 5.63
C SER A 18 -1.86 -12.86 4.56
N ASP A 19 -2.22 -14.10 4.18
CA ASP A 19 -3.37 -14.34 3.29
C ASP A 19 -4.66 -13.71 3.80
N ASN A 20 -4.85 -13.70 5.12
CA ASN A 20 -6.01 -13.07 5.73
C ASN A 20 -5.97 -11.53 5.61
N ASP A 21 -4.80 -10.91 5.76
CA ASP A 21 -4.65 -9.46 5.61
C ASP A 21 -4.93 -9.04 4.17
N ARG A 22 -4.43 -9.81 3.18
CA ARG A 22 -4.75 -9.61 1.76
C ARG A 22 -6.25 -9.66 1.52
N LYS A 23 -6.95 -10.69 1.99
CA LYS A 23 -8.42 -10.80 1.86
C LYS A 23 -9.14 -9.59 2.47
N ARG A 24 -8.73 -9.15 3.66
CA ARG A 24 -9.33 -8.00 4.35
C ARG A 24 -9.04 -6.70 3.59
N LEU A 25 -7.83 -6.51 3.07
CA LEU A 25 -7.48 -5.35 2.24
C LEU A 25 -8.33 -5.29 0.98
N HIS A 26 -8.47 -6.41 0.26
CA HIS A 26 -9.35 -6.51 -0.90
C HIS A 26 -10.81 -6.23 -0.57
N PHE A 27 -11.27 -6.60 0.63
CA PHE A 27 -12.61 -6.26 1.09
C PHE A 27 -12.77 -4.74 1.32
N PHE A 28 -11.81 -4.09 1.97
CA PHE A 28 -11.87 -2.67 2.32
C PHE A 28 -11.65 -1.75 1.11
N LEU A 29 -10.60 -2.01 0.33
CA LEU A 29 -10.17 -1.18 -0.79
C LEU A 29 -10.84 -1.56 -2.11
N GLY A 30 -11.34 -2.78 -2.22
CA GLY A 30 -11.78 -3.34 -3.49
C GLY A 30 -13.01 -2.68 -4.13
N ARG A 31 -13.66 -1.73 -3.45
CA ARG A 31 -14.84 -1.02 -3.99
C ARG A 31 -14.47 -0.06 -5.13
N ASP A 32 -13.26 0.47 -5.09
CA ASP A 32 -12.76 1.52 -5.99
C ASP A 32 -11.96 0.98 -7.18
N VAL A 33 -11.97 -0.34 -7.38
CA VAL A 33 -11.16 -1.00 -8.41
C VAL A 33 -11.99 -1.98 -9.23
N PRO A 34 -11.56 -2.33 -10.46
CA PRO A 34 -12.23 -3.31 -11.29
C PRO A 34 -12.45 -4.64 -10.55
N ARG A 35 -13.60 -5.27 -10.82
CA ARG A 35 -14.01 -6.54 -10.20
C ARG A 35 -12.92 -7.62 -10.26
N ARG A 36 -12.19 -7.70 -11.37
CA ARG A 36 -11.07 -8.66 -11.55
C ARG A 36 -9.98 -8.50 -10.47
N ILE A 37 -9.64 -7.26 -10.10
CA ILE A 37 -8.63 -6.94 -9.08
C ILE A 37 -9.22 -7.16 -7.69
N ARG A 38 -10.45 -6.68 -7.48
CA ARG A 38 -11.17 -6.83 -6.21
C ARG A 38 -11.22 -8.28 -5.72
N HIS A 39 -11.46 -9.24 -6.61
CA HIS A 39 -11.69 -10.64 -6.27
C HIS A 39 -10.43 -11.53 -6.31
N ASP A 40 -9.25 -10.95 -6.51
CA ASP A 40 -7.98 -11.68 -6.57
C ASP A 40 -7.13 -11.40 -5.32
N PRO A 41 -7.31 -12.12 -4.19
CA PRO A 41 -6.55 -11.88 -2.96
C PRO A 41 -5.15 -12.50 -2.97
N THR A 42 -4.65 -12.93 -4.14
CA THR A 42 -3.28 -13.41 -4.27
C THR A 42 -2.28 -12.28 -4.02
N LEU A 43 -1.01 -12.61 -3.81
CA LEU A 43 0.05 -11.60 -3.72
C LEU A 43 0.00 -10.64 -4.92
N VAL A 44 -0.02 -11.21 -6.13
CA VAL A 44 -0.12 -10.49 -7.41
C VAL A 44 -1.36 -9.60 -7.45
N GLY A 45 -2.51 -10.13 -7.06
CA GLY A 45 -3.74 -9.34 -7.00
C GLY A 45 -3.69 -8.20 -5.99
N THR A 46 -2.99 -8.37 -4.86
CA THR A 46 -2.72 -7.30 -3.88
C THR A 46 -1.77 -6.25 -4.44
N ILE A 47 -0.76 -6.63 -5.23
CA ILE A 47 0.09 -5.66 -5.95
C ILE A 47 -0.77 -4.84 -6.89
N ASN A 48 -1.54 -5.50 -7.75
CA ASN A 48 -2.42 -4.87 -8.73
C ASN A 48 -3.45 -3.95 -8.07
N LEU A 49 -3.96 -4.33 -6.90
CA LEU A 49 -4.84 -3.50 -6.08
C LEU A 49 -4.15 -2.20 -5.69
N ILE A 50 -2.95 -2.27 -5.11
CA ILE A 50 -2.21 -1.09 -4.67
C ILE A 50 -1.77 -0.23 -5.86
N GLU A 51 -1.26 -0.84 -6.93
CA GLU A 51 -0.86 -0.13 -8.16
C GLU A 51 -2.03 0.61 -8.79
N SER A 52 -3.23 0.04 -8.78
CA SER A 52 -4.41 0.73 -9.30
C SER A 52 -4.75 2.02 -8.54
N PHE A 53 -4.31 2.17 -7.29
CA PHE A 53 -4.45 3.43 -6.55
C PHE A 53 -3.34 4.44 -6.88
N LEU A 54 -2.14 3.98 -7.26
CA LEU A 54 -1.10 4.85 -7.81
C LEU A 54 -1.53 5.39 -9.18
N ASP A 55 -2.06 4.54 -10.07
CA ASP A 55 -2.55 4.95 -11.40
C ASP A 55 -3.73 5.94 -11.31
N GLN A 56 -4.52 5.86 -10.24
CA GLN A 56 -5.63 6.77 -9.96
C GLN A 56 -5.20 8.04 -9.21
N ASP A 57 -3.91 8.21 -8.89
CA ASP A 57 -3.36 9.28 -8.03
C ASP A 57 -4.05 9.36 -6.65
N LYS A 58 -4.66 8.26 -6.19
CA LYS A 58 -5.27 8.15 -4.85
C LYS A 58 -4.23 7.94 -3.75
N ILE A 59 -3.03 7.54 -4.15
CA ILE A 59 -1.82 7.52 -3.34
C ILE A 59 -0.63 7.95 -4.20
N ASN A 60 0.35 8.58 -3.57
CA ASN A 60 1.63 8.93 -4.19
C ASN A 60 2.71 9.05 -3.10
N GLU A 61 3.94 9.38 -3.49
CA GLU A 61 5.09 9.52 -2.58
C GLU A 61 4.82 10.47 -1.39
N GLN A 62 3.94 11.46 -1.56
CA GLN A 62 3.63 12.48 -0.55
C GLN A 62 2.36 12.18 0.24
N ASP A 63 1.45 11.38 -0.32
CA ASP A 63 0.19 11.01 0.32
C ASP A 63 -0.05 9.50 0.27
N VAL A 64 0.24 8.85 1.40
CA VAL A 64 -0.01 7.42 1.63
C VAL A 64 -1.16 7.19 2.62
N SER A 65 -1.99 8.21 2.85
CA SER A 65 -3.04 8.20 3.87
C SER A 65 -4.06 7.09 3.65
N LEU A 66 -4.46 6.85 2.39
CA LEU A 66 -5.39 5.78 2.03
C LEU A 66 -4.85 4.39 2.41
N LEU A 67 -3.58 4.11 2.08
CA LEU A 67 -2.94 2.85 2.45
C LEU A 67 -2.77 2.73 3.96
N THR A 68 -2.35 3.80 4.64
CA THR A 68 -2.17 3.81 6.09
C THR A 68 -3.48 3.48 6.81
N ASN A 69 -4.58 4.10 6.39
CA ASN A 69 -5.91 3.82 6.94
C ASN A 69 -6.33 2.38 6.66
N ALA A 70 -6.07 1.85 5.46
CA ALA A 70 -6.40 0.46 5.14
C ALA A 70 -5.61 -0.54 6.01
N PHE A 71 -4.31 -0.31 6.19
CA PHE A 71 -3.45 -1.15 7.03
C PHE A 71 -3.83 -1.08 8.51
N GLU A 72 -4.28 0.09 8.99
CA GLU A 72 -4.85 0.23 10.34
C GLU A 72 -6.12 -0.63 10.49
N LYS A 73 -7.04 -0.61 9.52
CA LYS A 73 -8.28 -1.40 9.57
C LYS A 73 -8.02 -2.91 9.55
N VAL A 74 -6.99 -3.36 8.84
CA VAL A 74 -6.60 -4.78 8.85
C VAL A 74 -5.65 -5.14 9.99
N GLN A 75 -5.24 -4.15 10.80
CA GLN A 75 -4.32 -4.28 11.94
C GLN A 75 -2.93 -4.79 11.55
N CYS A 76 -2.47 -4.45 10.34
CA CYS A 76 -1.12 -4.79 9.89
C CYS A 76 -0.11 -3.73 10.35
N ILE A 77 0.41 -3.91 11.56
CA ILE A 77 1.29 -2.95 12.22
C ILE A 77 2.62 -2.77 11.46
N ASP A 78 3.18 -3.85 10.91
CA ASP A 78 4.41 -3.80 10.12
C ASP A 78 4.25 -2.95 8.86
N ALA A 79 3.13 -3.09 8.13
CA ALA A 79 2.86 -2.29 6.95
C ALA A 79 2.76 -0.80 7.28
N MET A 80 2.08 -0.46 8.38
CA MET A 80 2.00 0.92 8.88
C MET A 80 3.37 1.49 9.25
N ARG A 81 4.23 0.68 9.88
CA ARG A 81 5.60 1.09 10.23
C ARG A 81 6.40 1.41 8.98
N ILE A 82 6.38 0.54 7.97
CA ILE A 82 7.09 0.74 6.70
C ILE A 82 6.64 2.03 6.00
N LEU A 83 5.33 2.28 5.92
CA LEU A 83 4.81 3.52 5.32
C LEU A 83 5.24 4.77 6.10
N ARG A 84 5.20 4.73 7.43
CA ARG A 84 5.66 5.85 8.26
C ARG A 84 7.14 6.12 8.09
N GLU A 85 7.97 5.09 7.94
CA GLU A 85 9.39 5.26 7.66
C GLU A 85 9.62 5.88 6.29
N HIS A 86 8.92 5.43 5.25
CA HIS A 86 8.95 6.06 3.92
C HIS A 86 8.59 7.55 4.00
N MET A 87 7.48 7.91 4.66
CA MET A 87 7.04 9.30 4.82
C MET A 87 8.08 10.18 5.54
N LYS A 88 8.77 9.64 6.55
CA LYS A 88 9.85 10.36 7.23
C LYS A 88 11.02 10.67 6.30
N GLN A 89 11.32 9.78 5.35
CA GLN A 89 12.41 9.99 4.40
C GLN A 89 12.01 11.00 3.31
N VAL A 90 10.78 10.92 2.79
CA VAL A 90 10.25 11.90 1.83
C VAL A 90 10.32 13.32 2.40
N GLN A 91 9.94 13.50 3.67
CA GLN A 91 10.01 14.80 4.36
C GLN A 91 11.45 15.33 4.54
N LYS A 92 12.43 14.45 4.75
CA LYS A 92 13.85 14.85 4.84
C LYS A 92 14.41 15.28 3.50
N ASN A 93 14.00 14.63 2.42
CA ASN A 93 14.55 14.88 1.08
C ASN A 93 13.93 16.12 0.41
N GLY A 94 12.70 16.50 0.78
CA GLY A 94 12.03 17.71 0.28
C GLY A 94 12.52 19.05 0.87
N HIS A 95 13.57 19.04 1.71
CA HIS A 95 14.15 20.24 2.34
C HIS A 95 15.53 20.64 1.75
N THR A 96 15.88 20.11 0.56
CA THR A 96 17.12 20.39 -0.16
C THR A 96 16.81 21.07 -1.48
#